data_AF-A0A357JG58-F1
#
_entry.id   AF-A0A357JG58-F1
#
_cell.length_a   1.000
_cell.length_b   1.000
_cell.length_c   1.000
_cell.angle_alpha   90.00
_cell.angle_beta   90.00
_cell.angle_gamma   90.00
#
_symmetry.space_group_name_H-M   'P 1'
#
loop_
_entity.id
_entity.type
_entity.pdbx_description
1 polymer ?
#
loop_
_entity_poly.entity_id
_entity_poly.type
_entity_poly.pdbx_seq_one_letter_code
_entity_poly.pdbx_strand_id
1 'polypeptide(L)'
;MDLTTILSSGVVAGLVAGLVAGLVTLRTTERKIAIENITQQRKLWRDKVREKSLEVAKGYKNNDASKLKELYGEFQLILNPEDDNDKSILDTLWQMQNEHKEKDLIIEFTEKLALLLKHDWERAKLEAKPVWHFWGKPKRIPYNKFKNKRDAKNS
;
A
#
# COMPACT_ATOMS: atom_id res chain seq x y z
N MET A 1 -16.05 -50.45 -28.68
CA MET A 1 -16.21 -48.99 -28.78
C MET A 1 -15.88 -48.60 -30.20
N ASP A 2 -16.84 -48.04 -30.94
CA ASP A 2 -16.62 -47.71 -32.35
C ASP A 2 -15.66 -46.53 -32.51
N LEU A 3 -14.81 -46.58 -33.53
CA LEU A 3 -13.79 -45.55 -33.84
C LEU A 3 -14.41 -44.15 -33.95
N THR A 4 -15.63 -44.05 -34.49
CA THR A 4 -16.44 -42.83 -34.57
C THR A 4 -16.82 -42.25 -33.20
N THR A 5 -17.04 -43.10 -32.20
CA THR A 5 -17.34 -42.66 -30.82
C THR A 5 -16.08 -42.09 -30.15
N ILE A 6 -14.93 -42.70 -30.40
CA ILE A 6 -13.63 -42.23 -29.89
C ILE A 6 -13.25 -40.89 -30.55
N LEU A 7 -13.36 -40.78 -31.88
CA LEU A 7 -13.06 -39.55 -32.61
C LEU A 7 -14.00 -38.40 -32.26
N SER A 8 -15.32 -38.65 -32.14
CA SER A 8 -16.27 -37.61 -31.72
C SER A 8 -16.05 -37.14 -30.28
N SER A 9 -15.74 -38.07 -29.36
CA SER A 9 -15.40 -37.71 -27.97
C SER A 9 -14.11 -36.89 -27.86
N GLY A 10 -13.10 -37.15 -28.70
CA GLY A 10 -11.85 -36.40 -28.75
C GLY A 10 -12.02 -34.97 -29.26
N VAL A 11 -12.86 -34.76 -30.28
CA VAL A 11 -13.16 -33.41 -30.81
C VAL A 11 -13.92 -32.57 -29.77
N VAL A 12 -14.91 -33.14 -29.10
CA VAL A 12 -15.66 -32.45 -28.03
C VAL A 12 -14.74 -32.13 -26.85
N ALA A 13 -13.91 -33.07 -26.42
CA ALA A 13 -12.94 -32.84 -25.34
C ALA A 13 -11.92 -31.74 -25.71
N GLY A 14 -11.44 -31.72 -26.95
CA GLY A 14 -10.54 -30.67 -27.45
C GLY A 14 -11.18 -29.28 -27.48
N LEU A 15 -12.44 -29.18 -27.92
CA LEU A 15 -13.20 -27.92 -27.91
C LEU A 15 -13.42 -27.40 -26.49
N VAL A 16 -13.85 -28.26 -25.56
CA VAL A 16 -14.05 -27.88 -24.15
C VAL A 16 -12.73 -27.47 -23.51
N ALA A 17 -11.65 -28.25 -23.72
CA ALA A 17 -10.33 -27.91 -23.20
C ALA A 17 -9.83 -26.56 -23.77
N GLY A 18 -10.03 -26.31 -25.06
CA GLY A 18 -9.69 -25.04 -25.71
C GLY A 18 -10.47 -23.84 -25.14
N LEU A 19 -11.77 -24.00 -24.89
CA LEU A 19 -12.61 -22.96 -24.28
C LEU A 19 -12.18 -22.66 -22.84
N VAL A 20 -11.92 -23.70 -22.03
CA VAL A 20 -11.44 -23.55 -20.66
C VAL A 20 -10.06 -22.90 -20.64
N ALA A 21 -9.14 -23.34 -21.49
CA ALA A 21 -7.81 -22.74 -21.61
C ALA A 21 -7.87 -21.27 -22.06
N GLY A 22 -8.75 -20.95 -23.02
CA GLY A 22 -9.00 -19.57 -23.47
C GLY A 22 -9.52 -18.69 -22.35
N LEU A 23 -10.53 -19.14 -21.60
CA LEU A 23 -11.10 -18.42 -20.46
C LEU A 23 -10.06 -18.19 -19.35
N VAL A 24 -9.29 -19.21 -19.00
CA VAL A 24 -8.20 -19.13 -18.00
C VAL A 24 -7.13 -18.14 -18.48
N THR A 25 -6.76 -18.17 -19.76
CA THR A 25 -5.76 -17.26 -20.34
C THR A 25 -6.22 -15.81 -20.30
N LEU A 26 -7.48 -15.54 -20.67
CA LEU A 26 -8.06 -14.20 -20.60
C LEU A 26 -8.05 -13.68 -19.16
N ARG A 27 -8.56 -14.48 -18.20
CA ARG A 27 -8.63 -14.10 -16.78
C ARG A 27 -7.25 -13.85 -16.16
N THR A 28 -6.26 -14.67 -16.50
CA THR A 28 -4.88 -14.50 -16.00
C THR A 28 -4.19 -13.29 -16.61
N THR A 29 -4.43 -12.99 -17.90
CA THR A 29 -3.86 -11.84 -18.61
C THR A 29 -4.43 -10.52 -18.09
N GLU A 30 -5.75 -10.38 -18.00
CA GLU A 30 -6.40 -9.17 -17.46
C GLU A 30 -5.93 -8.88 -16.03
N ARG A 31 -5.88 -9.93 -15.19
CA ARG A 31 -5.40 -9.82 -13.82
C ARG A 31 -3.94 -9.37 -13.76
N LYS A 32 -3.08 -9.92 -14.62
CA LYS A 32 -1.66 -9.54 -14.70
C LYS A 32 -1.52 -8.05 -15.03
N ILE A 33 -2.24 -7.56 -16.05
CA ILE A 33 -2.23 -6.15 -16.46
C ILE A 33 -2.71 -5.25 -15.32
N ALA A 34 -3.81 -5.62 -14.65
CA ALA A 34 -4.33 -4.85 -13.52
C ALA A 34 -3.34 -4.78 -12.36
N ILE A 35 -2.73 -5.91 -11.99
CA ILE A 35 -1.71 -5.98 -10.92
C ILE A 35 -0.50 -5.13 -11.28
N GLU A 36 -0.03 -5.19 -12.52
CA GLU A 36 1.14 -4.43 -12.98
C GLU A 36 0.88 -2.92 -12.91
N ASN A 37 -0.24 -2.45 -13.46
CA ASN A 37 -0.62 -1.04 -13.43
C ASN A 37 -0.76 -0.52 -11.99
N ILE A 38 -1.45 -1.25 -11.12
CA ILE A 38 -1.61 -0.87 -9.71
C ILE A 38 -0.26 -0.86 -9.00
N THR A 39 0.62 -1.83 -9.27
CA THR A 39 1.94 -1.92 -8.64
C THR A 39 2.83 -0.75 -9.06
N GLN A 40 2.78 -0.34 -10.32
CA GLN A 40 3.48 0.85 -10.83
C GLN A 40 2.98 2.13 -10.16
N GLN A 41 1.66 2.35 -10.10
CA GLN A 41 1.09 3.52 -9.42
C GLN A 41 1.43 3.55 -7.93
N ARG A 42 1.40 2.39 -7.25
CA ARG A 42 1.81 2.29 -5.85
C ARG A 42 3.31 2.55 -5.66
N LYS A 43 4.16 2.15 -6.60
CA LYS A 43 5.59 2.50 -6.57
C LYS A 43 5.76 4.01 -6.60
N LEU A 44 5.12 4.69 -7.57
CA LEU A 44 5.14 6.15 -7.68
C LEU A 44 4.61 6.82 -6.40
N TRP A 45 3.49 6.33 -5.87
CA TRP A 45 2.92 6.83 -4.62
C TRP A 45 3.90 6.67 -3.43
N ARG A 46 4.52 5.49 -3.25
CA ARG A 46 5.50 5.27 -2.18
C ARG A 46 6.72 6.17 -2.33
N ASP A 47 7.20 6.35 -3.55
CA ASP A 47 8.35 7.21 -3.81
C ASP A 47 8.03 8.67 -3.50
N LYS A 48 6.83 9.14 -3.87
CA LYS A 48 6.32 10.47 -3.51
C LYS A 48 6.19 10.65 -1.99
N VAL A 49 5.64 9.66 -1.27
CA VAL A 49 5.56 9.70 0.20
C VAL A 49 6.96 9.83 0.83
N ARG A 50 7.95 9.08 0.33
CA ARG A 50 9.33 9.17 0.83
C ARG A 50 9.97 10.51 0.52
N GLU A 51 9.83 10.99 -0.71
CA GLU A 51 10.35 12.29 -1.14
C GLU A 51 9.80 13.43 -0.25
N LYS A 52 8.47 13.51 -0.12
CA LYS A 52 7.81 14.53 0.71
C LYS A 52 8.14 14.39 2.19
N SER A 53 8.33 13.17 2.69
CA SER A 53 8.77 12.98 4.08
C SER A 53 10.16 13.57 4.35
N LEU A 54 11.08 13.51 3.37
CA LEU A 54 12.40 14.12 3.47
C LEU A 54 12.31 15.65 3.40
N GLU A 55 11.41 16.19 2.58
CA GLU A 55 11.12 17.62 2.56
C GLU A 55 10.56 18.11 3.90
N VAL A 56 9.64 17.35 4.52
CA VAL A 56 9.12 17.65 5.87
C VAL A 56 10.25 17.68 6.89
N ALA A 57 11.13 16.67 6.88
CA ALA A 57 12.26 16.62 7.80
C ALA A 57 13.20 17.84 7.64
N LYS A 58 13.46 18.27 6.40
CA LYS A 58 14.26 19.47 6.10
C LYS A 58 13.56 20.74 6.56
N GLY A 59 12.28 20.92 6.21
CA GLY A 59 11.47 22.08 6.59
C GLY A 59 11.37 22.23 8.10
N TYR A 60 11.14 21.12 8.81
CA TYR A 60 11.08 21.10 10.27
C TYR A 60 12.41 21.44 10.92
N LYS A 61 13.53 20.87 10.44
CA LYS A 61 14.87 21.21 10.92
C LYS A 61 15.19 22.69 10.74
N ASN A 62 14.76 23.28 9.62
CA ASN A 62 15.01 24.68 9.28
C ASN A 62 14.01 25.66 9.92
N ASN A 63 12.99 25.17 10.65
CA ASN A 63 11.88 25.97 11.20
C ASN A 63 11.11 26.75 10.12
N ASP A 64 10.97 26.15 8.93
CA ASP A 64 10.24 26.74 7.81
C ASP A 64 8.76 26.36 7.88
N ALA A 65 7.99 27.13 8.68
CA ALA A 65 6.56 26.90 8.87
C ALA A 65 5.76 27.04 7.57
N SER A 66 6.18 27.92 6.66
CA SER A 66 5.53 28.09 5.36
C SER A 66 5.68 26.82 4.52
N LYS A 67 6.88 26.24 4.47
CA LYS A 67 7.12 24.99 3.75
C LYS A 67 6.37 23.81 4.38
N LEU A 68 6.28 23.75 5.71
CA LEU A 68 5.51 22.70 6.39
C LEU A 68 4.01 22.79 6.06
N LYS A 69 3.46 23.99 5.94
CA LYS A 69 2.05 24.20 5.55
C LYS A 69 1.78 23.77 4.11
N GLU A 70 2.71 24.04 3.19
CA GLU A 70 2.66 23.53 1.81
C GLU A 70 2.66 22.00 1.79
N LEU A 71 3.61 21.38 2.51
CA LEU A 71 3.74 19.94 2.61
C LEU A 71 2.52 19.29 3.26
N TYR A 72 1.88 19.96 4.23
CA TYR A 72 0.62 19.49 4.81
C TYR A 72 -0.46 19.35 3.73
N GLY A 73 -0.63 20.36 2.89
CA GLY A 73 -1.57 20.30 1.76
C GLY A 73 -1.23 19.18 0.78
N GLU A 74 0.06 18.98 0.47
CA GLU A 74 0.48 17.87 -0.39
C GLU A 74 0.18 16.50 0.23
N PHE A 75 0.44 16.32 1.53
CA PHE A 75 0.14 15.07 2.24
C PHE A 75 -1.37 14.80 2.31
N GLN A 76 -2.21 15.83 2.46
CA GLN A 76 -3.67 15.67 2.40
C GLN A 76 -4.15 15.10 1.05
N LEU A 77 -3.45 15.41 -0.05
CA LEU A 77 -3.79 14.90 -1.39
C LEU A 77 -3.29 13.47 -1.64
N ILE A 78 -2.32 12.99 -0.85
CA ILE A 78 -1.64 11.70 -1.04
C ILE A 78 -2.15 10.65 -0.05
N LEU A 79 -2.58 11.07 1.13
CA LEU A 79 -3.10 10.21 2.20
C LEU A 79 -4.63 10.17 2.19
N ASN A 80 -5.21 9.19 2.87
CA ASN A 80 -6.66 9.13 3.06
C ASN A 80 -7.05 9.81 4.38
N PRO A 81 -7.63 11.02 4.37
CA PRO A 81 -8.01 11.72 5.61
C PRO A 81 -9.13 11.03 6.39
N GLU A 82 -9.87 10.08 5.77
CA GLU A 82 -10.89 9.27 6.45
C GLU A 82 -10.31 8.06 7.20
N ASP A 83 -9.04 7.68 6.96
CA ASP A 83 -8.37 6.65 7.76
C ASP A 83 -7.74 7.28 9.01
N ASP A 84 -8.10 6.78 10.19
CA ASP A 84 -7.62 7.32 11.47
C ASP A 84 -6.09 7.37 11.58
N ASN A 85 -5.38 6.40 10.99
CA ASN A 85 -3.92 6.37 11.06
C ASN A 85 -3.29 7.39 10.10
N ASP A 86 -3.87 7.58 8.93
CA ASP A 86 -3.46 8.62 7.97
C ASP A 86 -3.77 10.02 8.50
N LYS A 87 -4.97 10.21 9.07
CA LYS A 87 -5.31 11.43 9.79
C LYS A 87 -4.31 11.73 10.90
N SER A 88 -3.91 10.72 11.67
CA SER A 88 -2.89 10.92 12.72
C SER A 88 -1.52 11.37 12.20
N ILE A 89 -1.18 11.08 10.93
CA ILE A 89 0.04 11.61 10.29
C ILE A 89 -0.15 13.10 10.00
N LEU A 90 -1.31 13.47 9.44
CA LEU A 90 -1.66 14.85 9.15
C LEU A 90 -1.71 15.69 10.43
N ASP A 91 -2.25 15.16 11.52
CA ASP A 91 -2.31 15.82 12.82
C ASP A 91 -0.91 16.09 13.38
N THR A 92 0.03 15.14 13.26
CA THR A 92 1.43 15.37 13.65
C THR A 92 2.09 16.43 12.79
N LEU A 93 1.87 16.42 11.47
CA LEU A 93 2.41 17.45 10.59
C LEU A 93 1.80 18.84 10.89
N TRP A 94 0.52 18.87 11.26
CA TRP A 94 -0.17 20.06 11.72
C TRP A 94 0.40 20.58 13.05
N GLN A 95 0.79 19.71 13.97
CA GLN A 95 1.48 20.10 15.21
C GLN A 95 2.88 20.64 14.90
N MET A 96 3.65 19.96 14.04
CA MET A 96 4.98 20.38 13.64
C MET A 96 5.06 21.79 13.03
N GLN A 97 3.98 22.28 12.41
CA GLN A 97 3.94 23.63 11.85
C GLN A 97 3.66 24.72 12.91
N ASN A 98 3.02 24.36 14.03
CA ASN A 98 2.55 25.28 15.06
C ASN A 98 3.47 25.27 16.29
N GLU A 99 4.15 24.16 16.55
CA GLU A 99 5.03 23.96 17.69
C GLU A 99 6.48 23.95 17.25
N HIS A 100 7.30 24.81 17.87
CA HIS A 100 8.72 24.90 17.53
C HIS A 100 9.54 23.85 18.31
N LYS A 101 10.15 22.92 17.57
CA LYS A 101 11.32 22.10 17.95
C LYS A 101 11.11 20.96 18.95
N GLU A 102 9.94 20.34 19.02
CA GLU A 102 9.85 19.06 19.72
C GLU A 102 10.49 17.95 18.85
N LYS A 103 11.65 17.43 19.27
CA LYS A 103 12.41 16.38 18.55
C LYS A 103 11.58 15.10 18.39
N ASP A 104 10.60 14.89 19.25
CA ASP A 104 9.78 13.69 19.25
C ASP A 104 8.76 13.70 18.11
N LEU A 105 8.31 14.88 17.64
CA LEU A 105 7.33 14.99 16.55
C LEU A 105 7.87 14.48 15.21
N ILE A 106 9.13 14.76 14.88
CA ILE A 106 9.72 14.24 13.64
C ILE A 106 9.90 12.71 13.70
N ILE A 107 10.24 12.17 14.88
CA ILE A 107 10.34 10.72 15.09
C ILE A 107 8.95 10.10 14.94
N GLU A 108 7.94 10.65 15.61
CA GLU A 108 6.56 10.18 15.52
C GLU A 108 6.03 10.22 14.08
N PHE A 109 6.24 11.31 13.35
CA PHE A 109 5.86 11.46 11.95
C PHE A 109 6.49 10.37 11.07
N THR A 110 7.81 10.18 11.19
CA THR A 110 8.54 9.19 10.39
C THR A 110 8.13 7.75 10.72
N GLU A 111 7.88 7.44 11.99
CA GLU A 111 7.39 6.13 12.41
C GLU A 111 5.97 5.84 11.89
N LYS A 112 5.05 6.82 11.94
CA LYS A 112 3.71 6.67 11.38
C LYS A 112 3.74 6.41 9.87
N LEU A 113 4.61 7.09 9.14
CA LEU A 113 4.84 6.83 7.71
C LEU A 113 5.47 5.45 7.47
N ALA A 114 6.40 5.01 8.32
CA ALA A 114 6.96 3.67 8.22
C ALA A 114 5.86 2.59 8.37
N LEU A 115 4.91 2.78 9.30
CA LEU A 115 3.76 1.90 9.47
C LEU A 115 2.83 1.91 8.25
N LEU A 116 2.59 3.08 7.63
CA LEU A 116 1.82 3.22 6.39
C LEU A 116 2.48 2.42 5.25
N LEU A 117 3.77 2.65 5.00
CA LEU A 117 4.51 1.99 3.93
C LEU A 117 4.63 0.48 4.17
N LYS A 118 4.78 0.06 5.43
CA LYS A 118 4.81 -1.36 5.79
C LYS A 118 3.47 -2.02 5.54
N HIS A 119 2.36 -1.38 5.89
CA HIS A 119 1.02 -1.89 5.62
C HIS A 119 0.75 -2.00 4.11
N ASP A 120 1.12 -0.98 3.34
CA ASP A 120 1.00 -1.02 1.87
C ASP A 120 1.79 -2.17 1.25
N TRP A 121 3.01 -2.41 1.73
CA TRP A 121 3.82 -3.54 1.29
C TRP A 121 3.16 -4.89 1.57
N GLU A 122 2.60 -5.09 2.76
CA GLU A 122 1.89 -6.34 3.10
C GLU A 122 0.64 -6.53 2.21
N ARG A 123 -0.09 -5.45 1.88
CA ARG A 123 -1.21 -5.49 0.91
C ARG A 123 -0.74 -5.90 -0.47
N ALA A 124 0.30 -5.25 -1.00
CA ALA A 124 0.83 -5.54 -2.32
C ALA A 124 1.30 -7.00 -2.45
N LYS A 125 1.98 -7.53 -1.41
CA LYS A 125 2.36 -8.94 -1.36
C LYS A 125 1.15 -9.88 -1.39
N LEU A 126 0.07 -9.56 -0.68
CA LEU A 126 -1.14 -10.38 -0.68
C LEU A 126 -1.85 -10.33 -2.04
N GLU A 127 -1.97 -9.15 -2.64
CA GLU A 127 -2.63 -8.96 -3.94
C GLU A 127 -1.91 -9.68 -5.09
N ALA A 128 -0.58 -9.80 -4.99
CA ALA A 128 0.23 -10.55 -5.95
C ALA A 128 0.06 -12.08 -5.82
N LYS A 129 -0.46 -12.61 -4.70
CA LYS A 129 -0.68 -14.06 -4.54
C LYS A 129 -1.87 -14.55 -5.38
N PRO A 130 -1.91 -15.84 -5.75
CA PRO A 130 -3.07 -16.42 -6.42
C PRO A 130 -4.37 -16.28 -5.61
N VAL A 131 -5.52 -16.29 -6.31
CA VAL A 131 -6.84 -16.03 -5.70
C VAL A 131 -7.19 -17.05 -4.60
N TRP A 132 -6.66 -18.27 -4.68
CA TRP A 132 -6.86 -19.31 -3.67
C TRP A 132 -6.06 -19.09 -2.36
N HIS A 133 -5.15 -18.10 -2.32
CA HIS A 133 -4.38 -17.73 -1.12
C HIS A 133 -4.95 -16.50 -0.37
N PHE A 134 -6.17 -16.05 -0.70
CA PHE A 134 -6.78 -14.88 -0.04
C PHE A 134 -7.33 -15.22 1.35
N TRP A 135 -6.44 -15.33 2.34
CA TRP A 135 -6.83 -15.41 3.76
C TRP A 135 -6.44 -14.12 4.47
N GLY A 136 -7.45 -13.32 4.85
CA GLY A 136 -7.35 -12.13 5.70
C GLY A 136 -6.75 -10.89 5.02
N LYS A 137 -7.39 -9.72 5.20
CA LYS A 137 -6.80 -8.44 4.81
C LYS A 137 -5.74 -8.02 5.85
N PRO A 138 -4.53 -7.59 5.45
CA PRO A 138 -3.56 -7.10 6.41
C PRO A 138 -4.12 -5.85 7.08
N LYS A 139 -4.02 -5.80 8.40
CA LYS A 139 -4.42 -4.64 9.21
C LYS A 139 -3.19 -3.81 9.54
N ARG A 140 -3.31 -2.49 9.43
CA ARG A 140 -2.26 -1.57 9.88
C ARG A 140 -2.21 -1.59 11.41
N ILE A 141 -1.00 -1.56 11.96
CA ILE A 141 -0.79 -1.46 13.41
C ILE A 141 -1.01 0.02 13.79
N PRO A 142 -1.90 0.32 14.75
CA PRO A 142 -2.06 1.67 15.27
C PRO A 142 -0.77 2.20 15.91
N TYR A 143 -0.49 3.49 15.75
CA TYR A 143 0.77 4.08 16.21
C TYR A 143 0.99 3.96 17.73
N ASN A 144 -0.04 4.24 18.52
CA ASN A 144 -0.05 4.04 19.97
C ASN A 144 0.37 2.62 20.38
N LYS A 145 -0.12 1.59 19.69
CA LYS A 145 0.30 0.20 19.94
C LYS A 145 1.78 -0.04 19.59
N PHE A 146 2.27 0.57 18.51
CA PHE A 146 3.68 0.50 18.12
C PHE A 146 4.58 1.21 19.14
N LYS A 147 4.23 2.43 19.54
CA LYS A 147 4.95 3.24 20.54
C LYS A 147 5.09 2.51 21.87
N ASN A 148 3.97 2.00 22.42
CA ASN A 148 3.99 1.22 23.67
C ASN A 148 4.92 0.00 23.60
N LYS A 149 4.94 -0.71 22.46
CA LYS A 149 5.81 -1.87 22.28
C LYS A 149 7.31 -1.49 22.23
N ARG A 150 7.63 -0.36 21.62
CA ARG A 150 9.00 0.17 21.56
C ARG A 150 9.47 0.58 22.97
N ASP A 151 8.64 1.33 23.68
CA ASP A 151 8.99 1.87 24.99
C ASP A 151 9.14 0.75 26.03
N ALA A 152 8.28 -0.28 25.98
CA ALA A 152 8.41 -1.48 26.81
C ALA A 152 9.66 -2.33 26.52
N LYS A 153 10.27 -2.19 25.33
CA LYS A 153 11.53 -2.87 24.97
C LYS A 153 12.78 -2.08 25.40
N ASN A 154 12.61 -0.78 25.61
CA ASN A 154 13.68 0.14 26.03
C ASN A 154 13.70 0.40 27.55
N SER A 155 12.74 -0.17 28.29
CA SER A 155 12.67 -0.18 29.76
C SER A 155 13.34 -1.45 30.31
#